data_AF-A0A1G4TP24-F1
#
_entry.id   AF-A0A1G4TP24-F1
#
_cell.length_a   1.000
_cell.length_b   1.000
_cell.length_c   1.000
_cell.angle_alpha   90.00
_cell.angle_beta   90.00
_cell.angle_gamma   90.00
#
_symmetry.space_group_name_H-M   'P 1'
#
loop_
_entity.id
_entity.type
_entity.pdbx_description
1 polymer ?
#
loop_
_entity_poly.entity_id
_entity_poly.type
_entity_poly.pdbx_seq_one_letter_code
_entity_poly.pdbx_strand_id
1 'polypeptide(L)'
;MPVAEAPSPETLPNDIRNLSYAGHFIVWVMRTAVACAPECRMIHREFSHAFGPHVEAGAKAFERVLLALAKGTRPITLARPGHVQMTHDELSLLALFAAGQIGDGARCLAHARWLMGKARPEPLCEAVADLGILLARNGRILCQAPDAVPLTGCAGEPARLRVV
;
A
#
# COMPACT_ATOMS: atom_id res chain seq x y z
N MET A 1 -41.51 -10.55 23.64
CA MET A 1 -40.28 -11.19 23.12
C MET A 1 -39.46 -10.11 22.44
N PRO A 2 -38.29 -9.73 22.96
CA PRO A 2 -37.45 -8.73 22.30
C PRO A 2 -36.77 -9.37 21.09
N VAL A 3 -36.91 -8.70 19.94
CA VAL A 3 -36.23 -9.05 18.70
C VAL A 3 -34.74 -8.81 18.91
N ALA A 4 -33.93 -9.85 18.77
CA ALA A 4 -32.48 -9.74 18.80
C ALA A 4 -32.05 -8.86 17.62
N GLU A 5 -31.60 -7.65 17.94
CA GLU A 5 -30.96 -6.74 17.00
C GLU A 5 -29.68 -7.43 16.51
N ALA A 6 -29.64 -7.72 15.21
CA ALA A 6 -28.48 -8.35 14.60
C ALA A 6 -27.26 -7.45 14.81
N PRO A 7 -26.09 -8.00 15.20
CA PRO A 7 -24.88 -7.19 15.33
C PRO A 7 -24.58 -6.57 13.96
N SER A 8 -24.53 -5.23 13.92
CA SER A 8 -24.04 -4.45 12.78
C SER A 8 -22.74 -5.10 12.26
N PRO A 9 -22.56 -5.24 10.95
CA PRO A 9 -21.35 -5.86 10.41
C PRO A 9 -20.15 -5.07 10.91
N GLU A 10 -19.37 -5.69 11.79
CA GLU A 10 -18.12 -5.14 12.28
C GLU A 10 -17.28 -4.76 11.05
N THR A 11 -17.12 -3.46 10.81
CA THR A 11 -16.37 -2.97 9.67
C THR A 11 -14.93 -3.37 9.90
N LEU A 12 -14.52 -4.48 9.27
CA LEU A 12 -13.17 -4.98 9.41
C LEU A 12 -12.20 -3.87 8.98
N PRO A 13 -11.14 -3.58 9.77
CA PRO A 13 -10.18 -2.52 9.45
C PRO A 13 -9.48 -2.75 8.10
N ASN A 14 -9.54 -3.98 7.57
CA ASN A 14 -8.95 -4.39 6.32
C ASN A 14 -9.94 -4.35 5.14
N ASP A 15 -11.07 -3.66 5.28
CA ASP A 15 -12.05 -3.48 4.21
C ASP A 15 -11.65 -2.32 3.30
N ILE A 16 -11.46 -2.61 2.01
CA ILE A 16 -11.08 -1.61 1.01
C ILE A 16 -12.08 -0.45 0.97
N ARG A 17 -13.37 -0.68 1.24
CA ARG A 17 -14.45 0.34 1.21
C ARG A 17 -14.25 1.45 2.24
N ASN A 18 -13.43 1.22 3.27
CA ASN A 18 -13.09 2.22 4.28
C ASN A 18 -11.95 3.16 3.87
N LEU A 19 -11.31 2.93 2.72
CA LEU A 19 -10.21 3.75 2.25
C LEU A 19 -10.68 5.07 1.62
N SER A 20 -9.81 6.08 1.69
CA SER A 20 -9.94 7.26 0.82
C SER A 20 -9.82 6.85 -0.65
N TYR A 21 -10.26 7.72 -1.57
CA TYR A 21 -10.08 7.50 -3.01
C TYR A 21 -8.62 7.17 -3.37
N ALA A 22 -7.65 7.88 -2.78
CA ALA A 22 -6.24 7.64 -3.04
C ALA A 22 -5.81 6.24 -2.59
N GLY A 23 -6.28 5.79 -1.42
CA GLY A 23 -5.99 4.44 -0.92
C GLY A 23 -6.61 3.35 -1.81
N HIS A 24 -7.88 3.53 -2.19
CA HIS A 24 -8.57 2.67 -3.15
C HIS A 24 -7.80 2.58 -4.46
N PHE A 25 -7.41 3.72 -5.02
CA PHE A 25 -6.67 3.80 -6.27
C PHE A 25 -5.37 3.00 -6.19
N ILE A 26 -4.58 3.17 -5.11
CA ILE A 26 -3.32 2.45 -4.90
C ILE A 26 -3.53 0.93 -4.85
N VAL A 27 -4.47 0.45 -4.02
CA VAL A 27 -4.74 -1.00 -3.92
C VAL A 27 -5.24 -1.54 -5.26
N TRP A 28 -6.17 -0.83 -5.89
CA TRP A 28 -6.75 -1.22 -7.17
C TRP A 28 -5.68 -1.29 -8.27
N VAL A 29 -4.81 -0.29 -8.38
CA VAL A 29 -3.77 -0.29 -9.43
C VAL A 29 -2.74 -1.39 -9.18
N MET A 30 -2.34 -1.64 -7.93
CA MET A 30 -1.41 -2.73 -7.60
C MET A 30 -1.97 -4.09 -8.01
N ARG A 31 -3.23 -4.37 -7.65
CA ARG A 31 -3.91 -5.61 -8.04
C ARG A 31 -4.06 -5.73 -9.55
N THR A 32 -4.41 -4.63 -10.21
CA THR A 32 -4.67 -4.62 -11.66
C THR A 32 -3.38 -4.72 -12.46
N ALA A 33 -2.27 -4.13 -12.00
CA ALA A 33 -0.97 -4.21 -12.65
C ALA A 33 -0.42 -5.64 -12.70
N VAL A 34 -0.75 -6.47 -11.70
CA VAL A 34 -0.36 -7.90 -11.68
C VAL A 34 -1.35 -8.76 -12.48
N ALA A 35 -2.62 -8.34 -12.59
CA ALA A 35 -3.67 -9.12 -13.24
C ALA A 35 -3.91 -8.79 -14.72
N CYS A 36 -3.51 -7.61 -15.21
CA CYS A 36 -3.79 -7.12 -16.57
C CYS A 36 -2.52 -7.02 -17.42
N ALA A 37 -2.70 -7.01 -18.75
CA ALA A 37 -1.63 -6.74 -19.70
C ALA A 37 -1.19 -5.25 -19.67
N PRO A 38 0.03 -4.92 -20.12
CA PRO A 38 0.58 -3.56 -20.09
C PRO A 38 -0.30 -2.49 -20.76
N GLU A 39 -1.09 -2.87 -21.76
CA GLU A 39 -1.94 -1.99 -22.56
C GLU A 39 -3.37 -1.83 -22.00
N CYS A 40 -3.56 -2.10 -20.70
CA CYS A 40 -4.86 -2.05 -20.05
C CYS A 40 -5.45 -0.64 -20.10
N ARG A 41 -6.39 -0.38 -21.03
CA ARG A 41 -7.08 0.93 -21.16
C ARG A 41 -7.76 1.38 -19.87
N MET A 42 -8.17 0.43 -19.04
CA MET A 42 -8.76 0.69 -17.73
C MET A 42 -7.77 1.37 -16.78
N ILE A 43 -6.51 0.89 -16.72
CA ILE A 43 -5.45 1.51 -15.94
C ILE A 43 -5.22 2.94 -16.45
N HIS A 44 -5.08 3.13 -17.76
CA HIS A 44 -4.85 4.46 -18.32
C HIS A 44 -5.95 5.46 -17.96
N ARG A 45 -7.23 5.06 -18.04
CA ARG A 45 -8.36 5.92 -17.66
C ARG A 45 -8.31 6.33 -16.19
N GLU A 46 -8.04 5.39 -15.30
CA GLU A 46 -7.96 5.68 -13.86
C GLU A 46 -6.74 6.55 -13.52
N PHE A 47 -5.61 6.38 -14.22
CA PHE A 47 -4.48 7.29 -14.10
C PHE A 47 -4.83 8.72 -14.50
N SER A 48 -5.59 8.91 -15.59
CA SER A 48 -6.05 10.25 -15.97
C SER A 48 -6.91 10.88 -14.88
N HIS A 49 -7.73 10.11 -14.17
CA HIS A 49 -8.54 10.62 -13.06
C HIS A 49 -7.74 10.86 -11.78
N ALA A 50 -6.73 10.03 -11.49
CA ALA A 50 -5.88 10.12 -10.31
C ALA A 50 -4.85 11.25 -10.41
N PHE A 51 -4.26 11.49 -11.59
CA PHE A 51 -3.16 12.44 -11.80
C PHE A 51 -3.53 13.66 -12.65
N GLY A 52 -4.71 13.66 -13.29
CA GLY A 52 -5.17 14.78 -14.11
C GLY A 52 -4.19 15.11 -15.25
N PRO A 53 -3.69 16.36 -15.34
CA PRO A 53 -2.77 16.78 -16.39
C PRO A 53 -1.38 16.12 -16.31
N HIS A 54 -1.07 15.43 -15.20
CA HIS A 54 0.23 14.79 -14.97
C HIS A 54 0.20 13.27 -15.19
N VAL A 55 -0.72 12.77 -16.02
CA VAL A 55 -0.93 11.33 -16.25
C VAL A 55 0.35 10.57 -16.59
N GLU A 56 1.16 11.08 -17.52
CA GLU A 56 2.40 10.42 -17.96
C GLU A 56 3.45 10.38 -16.84
N ALA A 57 3.59 11.47 -16.09
CA ALA A 57 4.49 11.54 -14.95
C ALA A 57 4.05 10.55 -13.85
N GLY A 58 2.75 10.46 -13.58
CA GLY A 58 2.16 9.51 -12.64
C GLY A 58 2.39 8.06 -13.07
N ALA A 59 2.16 7.74 -14.35
CA ALA A 59 2.42 6.42 -14.92
C ALA A 59 3.88 6.01 -14.77
N LYS A 60 4.81 6.91 -15.13
CA LYS A 60 6.26 6.65 -15.02
C LYS A 60 6.74 6.54 -13.57
N ALA A 61 6.15 7.29 -12.64
CA ALA A 61 6.46 7.14 -11.21
C ALA A 61 5.94 5.80 -10.67
N PHE A 62 4.74 5.39 -11.06
CA PHE A 62 4.18 4.10 -10.67
C PHE A 62 4.98 2.92 -11.24
N GLU A 63 5.41 3.00 -12.50
CA GLU A 63 6.32 2.02 -13.11
C GLU A 63 7.62 1.88 -12.32
N ARG A 64 8.22 3.00 -11.87
CA ARG A 64 9.40 2.97 -11.01
C ARG A 64 9.15 2.24 -9.69
N VAL A 65 7.96 2.40 -9.10
CA VAL A 65 7.57 1.63 -7.91
C VAL A 65 7.52 0.13 -8.21
N LEU A 66 6.87 -0.27 -9.31
CA LEU A 66 6.80 -1.69 -9.70
C LEU A 66 8.19 -2.28 -9.96
N LEU A 67 9.05 -1.56 -10.66
CA LEU A 67 10.44 -1.99 -10.93
C LEU A 67 11.27 -2.07 -9.65
N ALA A 68 11.05 -1.19 -8.68
CA ALA A 68 11.70 -1.27 -7.38
C ALA A 68 11.21 -2.49 -6.57
N LEU A 69 9.90 -2.73 -6.54
CA LEU A 69 9.31 -3.89 -5.88
C LEU A 69 9.76 -5.21 -6.51
N ALA A 70 9.91 -5.26 -7.84
CA ALA A 70 10.38 -6.45 -8.56
C ALA A 70 11.81 -6.87 -8.19
N LYS A 71 12.62 -5.96 -7.63
CA LYS A 71 13.95 -6.26 -7.09
C LYS A 71 13.90 -6.85 -5.67
N GLY A 72 12.72 -6.85 -5.04
CA GLY A 72 12.47 -7.45 -3.75
C GLY A 72 12.74 -8.96 -3.75
N THR A 73 13.16 -9.49 -2.61
CA THR A 73 13.42 -10.92 -2.42
C THR A 73 12.28 -11.66 -1.75
N ARG A 74 11.33 -10.92 -1.16
CA ARG A 74 10.17 -11.45 -0.47
C ARG A 74 8.96 -11.47 -1.43
N PRO A 75 8.21 -12.57 -1.50
CA PRO A 75 6.96 -12.60 -2.25
C PRO A 75 5.93 -11.66 -1.62
N ILE A 76 5.19 -10.92 -2.45
CA ILE A 76 4.13 -10.00 -2.06
C ILE A 76 2.80 -10.61 -2.50
N THR A 77 1.88 -10.76 -1.56
CA THR A 77 0.54 -11.35 -1.77
C THR A 77 -0.47 -10.24 -2.00
N LEU A 78 -1.02 -10.18 -3.21
CA LEU A 78 -2.13 -9.28 -3.54
C LEU A 78 -3.41 -10.10 -3.72
N ALA A 79 -4.53 -9.56 -3.25
CA ALA A 79 -5.82 -10.16 -3.55
C ALA A 79 -6.23 -9.86 -5.01
N ARG A 80 -7.25 -10.55 -5.51
CA ARG A 80 -7.74 -10.32 -6.87
C ARG A 80 -8.44 -8.96 -6.97
N PRO A 81 -8.40 -8.30 -8.15
CA PRO A 81 -9.25 -7.14 -8.40
C PRO A 81 -10.72 -7.44 -8.04
N GLY A 82 -11.38 -6.53 -7.33
CA GLY A 82 -12.76 -6.69 -6.86
C GLY A 82 -12.93 -7.39 -5.50
N HIS A 83 -11.88 -7.94 -4.88
CA HIS A 83 -11.98 -8.44 -3.50
C HIS A 83 -12.12 -7.29 -2.49
N VAL A 84 -13.06 -7.42 -1.56
CA VAL A 84 -13.33 -6.39 -0.54
C VAL A 84 -12.25 -6.38 0.54
N GLN A 85 -11.78 -7.56 0.95
CA GLN A 85 -10.75 -7.68 1.98
C GLN A 85 -9.36 -7.41 1.40
N MET A 86 -8.57 -6.67 2.15
CA MET A 86 -7.15 -6.43 1.87
C MET A 86 -6.25 -7.45 2.55
N THR A 87 -5.16 -7.81 1.90
CA THR A 87 -4.09 -8.63 2.48
C THR A 87 -3.22 -7.78 3.41
N HIS A 88 -2.44 -8.44 4.27
CA HIS A 88 -1.44 -7.74 5.09
C HIS A 88 -0.38 -7.02 4.25
N ASP A 89 0.00 -7.60 3.11
CA ASP A 89 0.95 -6.98 2.20
C ASP A 89 0.37 -5.69 1.58
N GLU A 90 -0.92 -5.67 1.26
CA GLU A 90 -1.62 -4.49 0.74
C GLU A 90 -1.73 -3.38 1.79
N LEU A 91 -1.96 -3.73 3.06
CA LEU A 91 -1.94 -2.76 4.16
C LEU A 91 -0.55 -2.15 4.34
N SER A 92 0.51 -2.98 4.33
CA SER A 92 1.89 -2.50 4.38
C SER A 92 2.26 -1.62 3.18
N LEU A 93 1.77 -1.96 1.98
CA LEU A 93 1.92 -1.10 0.80
C LEU A 93 1.24 0.26 1.01
N LEU A 94 -0.01 0.27 1.48
CA LEU A 94 -0.72 1.52 1.78
C LEU A 94 0.02 2.37 2.83
N ALA A 95 0.53 1.75 3.89
CA ALA A 95 1.32 2.43 4.91
C ALA A 95 2.63 3.00 4.34
N LEU A 96 3.31 2.27 3.45
CA LEU A 96 4.47 2.75 2.71
C LEU A 96 4.13 3.98 1.87
N PHE A 97 3.05 3.94 1.08
CA PHE A 97 2.62 5.07 0.25
C PHE A 97 2.22 6.29 1.09
N ALA A 98 1.49 6.08 2.19
CA ALA A 98 1.11 7.15 3.10
C ALA A 98 2.35 7.80 3.73
N ALA A 99 3.31 7.00 4.21
CA ALA A 99 4.56 7.48 4.79
C ALA A 99 5.41 8.27 3.78
N GLY A 100 5.54 7.76 2.55
CA GLY A 100 6.27 8.48 1.50
C GLY A 100 5.59 9.78 1.08
N GLN A 101 4.25 9.83 1.06
CA GLN A 101 3.52 11.06 0.72
C GLN A 101 3.68 12.17 1.78
N ILE A 102 3.76 11.83 3.06
CA ILE A 102 3.94 12.81 4.15
C ILE A 102 5.42 13.11 4.46
N GLY A 103 6.36 12.42 3.80
CA GLY A 103 7.79 12.58 4.04
C GLY A 103 8.32 11.90 5.31
N ASP A 104 7.59 10.93 5.88
CA ASP A 104 8.06 10.14 7.01
C ASP A 104 9.04 9.07 6.53
N GLY A 105 10.31 9.46 6.40
CA GLY A 105 11.37 8.60 5.90
C GLY A 105 11.62 7.36 6.77
N ALA A 106 11.45 7.47 8.09
CA ALA A 106 11.66 6.34 9.00
C ALA A 106 10.59 5.26 8.80
N ARG A 107 9.32 5.67 8.74
CA ARG A 107 8.21 4.75 8.51
C ARG A 107 8.20 4.19 7.09
N CYS A 108 8.53 5.02 6.09
CA CYS A 108 8.72 4.56 4.71
C CYS A 108 9.75 3.43 4.66
N LEU A 109 10.93 3.67 5.26
CA LEU A 109 12.03 2.72 5.24
C LEU A 109 11.68 1.42 5.96
N ALA A 110 10.93 1.49 7.06
CA ALA A 110 10.47 0.31 7.81
C ALA A 110 9.56 -0.57 6.95
N HIS A 111 8.52 -0.01 6.32
CA HIS A 111 7.63 -0.77 5.44
C HIS A 111 8.32 -1.26 4.17
N ALA A 112 9.20 -0.44 3.58
CA ALA A 112 9.98 -0.83 2.40
C ALA A 112 10.88 -2.03 2.70
N ARG A 113 11.58 -2.05 3.85
CA ARG A 113 12.39 -3.21 4.28
C ARG A 113 11.54 -4.47 4.45
N TRP A 114 10.38 -4.34 5.08
CA TRP A 114 9.47 -5.46 5.25
C TRP A 114 8.99 -6.03 3.91
N LEU A 115 8.62 -5.16 2.95
CA LEU A 115 8.17 -5.56 1.62
C LEU A 115 9.28 -6.15 0.75
N MET A 116 10.50 -5.61 0.83
CA MET A 116 11.61 -5.96 -0.06
C MET A 116 12.49 -7.11 0.46
N GLY A 117 12.37 -7.47 1.74
CA GLY A 117 13.20 -8.49 2.38
C GLY A 117 14.65 -8.04 2.50
N LYS A 118 15.58 -8.78 1.88
CA LYS A 118 17.04 -8.47 1.92
C LYS A 118 17.48 -7.44 0.88
N ALA A 119 16.60 -7.01 -0.02
CA ALA A 119 16.94 -6.05 -1.07
C ALA A 119 17.01 -4.61 -0.52
N ARG A 120 17.69 -3.72 -1.25
CA ARG A 120 17.89 -2.32 -0.89
C ARG A 120 16.56 -1.53 -0.98
N PRO A 121 16.06 -0.96 0.14
CA PRO A 121 14.75 -0.30 0.20
C PRO A 121 14.72 1.14 -0.34
N GLU A 122 15.88 1.79 -0.50
CA GLU A 122 15.98 3.22 -0.79
C GLU A 122 15.30 3.61 -2.13
N PRO A 123 15.51 2.88 -3.25
CA PRO A 123 14.88 3.22 -4.52
C PRO A 123 13.34 3.12 -4.48
N LEU A 124 12.81 2.23 -3.62
CA LEU A 124 11.37 2.10 -3.44
C LEU A 124 10.81 3.33 -2.70
N CYS A 125 11.46 3.77 -1.63
CA CYS A 125 11.04 4.97 -0.90
C CYS A 125 11.09 6.22 -1.77
N GLU A 126 12.14 6.39 -2.58
CA GLU A 126 12.24 7.50 -3.54
C GLU A 126 11.08 7.47 -4.56
N ALA A 127 10.82 6.32 -5.18
CA ALA A 127 9.75 6.18 -6.16
C ALA A 127 8.35 6.42 -5.55
N VAL A 128 8.14 5.96 -4.31
CA VAL A 128 6.89 6.16 -3.59
C VAL A 128 6.70 7.63 -3.20
N ALA A 129 7.76 8.32 -2.77
CA ALA A 129 7.71 9.75 -2.46
C ALA A 129 7.38 10.58 -3.71
N ASP A 130 8.03 10.30 -4.84
CA ASP A 130 7.75 10.93 -6.13
C ASP A 130 6.28 10.77 -6.53
N LEU A 131 5.73 9.56 -6.41
CA LEU A 131 4.32 9.29 -6.70
C LEU A 131 3.39 10.03 -5.72
N GLY A 132 3.74 10.05 -4.44
CA GLY A 132 3.00 10.73 -3.38
C GLY A 132 2.88 12.24 -3.64
N ILE A 133 3.95 12.88 -4.13
CA ILE A 133 3.94 14.29 -4.53
C ILE A 133 2.97 14.52 -5.69
N LEU A 134 2.97 13.65 -6.71
CA LEU A 134 2.05 13.76 -7.85
C LEU A 134 0.59 13.59 -7.45
N LEU A 135 0.29 12.65 -6.54
CA LEU A 135 -1.04 12.47 -5.97
C LEU A 135 -1.47 13.72 -5.18
N ALA A 136 -0.59 14.23 -4.32
CA ALA A 136 -0.87 15.41 -3.49
C ALA A 136 -1.14 16.66 -4.33
N ARG A 137 -0.39 16.85 -5.43
CA ARG A 137 -0.63 17.94 -6.40
C ARG A 137 -2.03 17.91 -7.01
N ASN A 138 -2.64 16.73 -7.13
CA ASN A 138 -4.01 16.58 -7.62
C ASN A 138 -5.05 16.44 -6.47
N GLY A 139 -4.70 16.89 -5.26
CA GLY A 139 -5.59 16.87 -4.10
C GLY A 139 -5.88 15.46 -3.55
N ARG A 140 -5.09 14.45 -3.94
CA ARG A 140 -5.28 13.06 -3.51
C ARG A 140 -4.36 12.75 -2.33
N ILE A 141 -4.94 12.79 -1.13
CA ILE A 141 -4.23 12.49 0.11
C ILE A 141 -4.56 11.07 0.58
N LEU A 142 -3.51 10.33 0.93
CA LEU A 142 -3.59 9.05 1.60
C LEU A 142 -3.80 9.32 3.09
N CYS A 143 -4.89 8.76 3.64
CA CYS A 143 -5.02 8.67 5.08
C CYS A 143 -3.91 7.75 5.60
N GLN A 144 -3.36 8.06 6.77
CA GLN A 144 -2.45 7.12 7.42
C GLN A 144 -3.18 5.79 7.59
N ALA A 145 -2.69 4.75 6.91
CA ALA A 145 -3.12 3.40 7.20
C ALA A 145 -2.67 3.08 8.63
N PRO A 146 -3.50 2.38 9.43
CA PRO A 146 -3.00 1.77 10.66
C PRO A 146 -1.81 0.90 10.29
N ASP A 147 -0.76 0.91 11.12
CA ASP A 147 0.36 0.01 10.92
C ASP A 147 -0.19 -1.41 10.81
N ALA A 148 0.23 -2.12 9.77
CA ALA A 148 -0.04 -3.54 9.67
C ALA A 148 0.72 -4.19 10.84
N VAL A 149 0.01 -4.37 11.97
CA VAL A 149 0.37 -4.94 13.29
C VAL A 149 0.19 -3.94 14.46
N PRO A 150 -0.80 -4.12 15.37
CA PRO A 150 -0.45 -4.25 16.78
C PRO A 150 0.15 -5.65 16.96
N LEU A 151 1.35 -5.74 17.53
CA LEU A 151 1.90 -7.02 17.93
C LEU A 151 0.87 -7.61 18.88
N THR A 152 0.14 -8.64 18.45
CA THR A 152 -0.41 -9.57 19.43
C THR A 152 0.84 -10.03 20.15
N GLY A 153 1.00 -9.55 21.39
CA GLY A 153 2.31 -9.39 22.01
C GLY A 153 3.15 -10.63 21.81
N CYS A 154 4.43 -10.45 21.46
CA CYS A 154 5.40 -11.47 21.77
C CYS A 154 5.32 -11.71 23.28
N ALA A 155 4.52 -12.67 23.72
CA ALA A 155 4.50 -13.19 25.09
C ALA A 155 5.75 -14.07 25.36
N GLY A 156 6.84 -13.80 24.63
CA GLY A 156 8.16 -14.34 24.90
C GLY A 156 8.97 -13.21 25.51
N GLU A 157 9.48 -13.44 26.72
CA GLU A 157 10.47 -12.57 27.35
C GLU A 157 11.54 -12.16 26.33
N PRO A 158 12.08 -10.92 26.40
CA PRO A 158 13.13 -10.49 25.50
C PRO A 158 14.28 -11.48 25.61
N ALA A 159 14.53 -12.22 24.52
CA ALA A 159 15.66 -13.14 24.44
C ALA A 159 16.94 -12.33 24.67
N ARG A 160 17.54 -12.50 25.86
CA ARG A 160 18.85 -11.91 26.16
C ARG A 160 19.84 -12.58 25.21
N LEU A 161 20.30 -11.82 24.20
CA LEU A 161 21.43 -12.20 23.35
C LEU A 161 22.60 -12.55 24.28
N ARG A 162 22.92 -13.84 24.39
CA ARG A 162 24.16 -14.30 25.00
C ARG A 162 25.17 -14.48 23.88
N VAL A 163 26.28 -13.75 24.00
CA VAL A 163 27.49 -14.00 23.21
C VAL A 163 28.11 -15.28 23.74
N VAL A 164 28.40 -16.23 22.84
CA VAL A 164 29.21 -17.43 23.10
C VAL A 164 30.59 -17.20 22.55
#